data_AF-A0A9P7GL72-F1
#
_entry.id   AF-A0A9P7GL72-F1
#
_cell.length_a   1.000
_cell.length_b   1.000
_cell.length_c   1.000
_cell.angle_alpha   90.00
_cell.angle_beta   90.00
_cell.angle_gamma   90.00
#
_symmetry.space_group_name_H-M   'P 1'
#
loop_
_entity.id
_entity.type
_entity.pdbx_description
1 polymer ?
#
loop_
_entity_poly.entity_id
_entity_poly.type
_entity_poly.pdbx_seq_one_letter_code
_entity_poly.pdbx_strand_id
1 'polypeptide(L)'
;MHPYHSIYATPSSILRSSGSVGVAFILWIIGALIAFTGAIVYIELGTGLPRSGGEKNYLEFMYRRPRFLISCVFSAYVLLTRTQAANSTVFGEYVLHALSLDPSQFNIRAAAFLCLTFCFFMHGIVPTLGLRVQNTLGLSKLLILSAIAMSGLLCLAQVPGFSVDKKYESPDNFTSTKFWEGTGETSSNALVTGLFNVLW
;
A
#
# COMPACT_ATOMS: atom_id res chain seq x y z
N MET A 1 -3.27 -16.36 -7.95
CA MET A 1 -2.49 -15.66 -6.90
C MET A 1 -2.65 -14.17 -7.19
N HIS A 2 -3.70 -13.54 -6.65
CA HIS A 2 -3.96 -12.10 -6.84
C HIS A 2 -3.19 -11.36 -5.75
N PRO A 3 -2.13 -10.62 -6.10
CA PRO A 3 -1.41 -9.84 -5.10
C PRO A 3 -2.23 -8.57 -4.85
N TYR A 4 -3.00 -8.56 -3.76
CA TYR A 4 -3.69 -7.36 -3.33
C TYR A 4 -2.70 -6.50 -2.53
N HIS A 5 -2.00 -5.60 -3.22
CA HIS A 5 -1.08 -4.61 -2.63
C HIS A 5 -1.85 -3.43 -2.02
N SER A 6 -2.83 -3.72 -1.17
CA SER A 6 -3.53 -2.68 -0.42
C SER A 6 -3.12 -2.75 1.03
N ILE A 7 -3.01 -1.58 1.67
CA ILE A 7 -2.78 -1.46 3.11
C ILE A 7 -3.77 -2.28 3.95
N TYR A 8 -4.94 -2.60 3.41
CA TYR A 8 -5.96 -3.44 4.05
C TYR A 8 -5.64 -4.95 3.98
N ALA A 9 -4.82 -5.39 3.04
CA ALA A 9 -4.49 -6.80 2.80
C ALA A 9 -3.02 -7.14 3.11
N THR A 10 -2.12 -6.15 3.06
CA THR A 10 -0.69 -6.30 3.35
C THR A 10 -0.41 -6.91 4.73
N PRO A 11 -1.08 -6.50 5.84
CA PRO A 11 -0.84 -7.11 7.16
C PRO A 11 -1.12 -8.61 7.19
N SER A 12 -2.20 -9.06 6.54
CA SER A 12 -2.55 -10.48 6.46
C SER A 12 -1.56 -11.28 5.60
N SER A 13 -1.05 -10.69 4.51
CA SER A 13 -0.03 -11.30 3.67
C SER A 13 1.29 -11.47 4.42
N ILE A 14 1.72 -10.44 5.18
CA ILE A 14 2.94 -10.50 6.00
C ILE A 14 2.78 -11.56 7.09
N LEU A 15 1.65 -11.57 7.82
CA LEU A 15 1.40 -12.56 8.87
C LEU A 15 1.39 -13.99 8.31
N ARG A 16 0.76 -14.22 7.16
CA ARG A 16 0.76 -15.53 6.49
C ARG A 16 2.16 -15.94 6.04
N SER A 17 2.97 -14.97 5.61
CA SER A 17 4.35 -15.24 5.19
C SER A 17 5.26 -15.50 6.39
N SER A 18 5.09 -14.75 7.49
CA SER A 18 5.91 -14.88 8.70
C SER A 18 5.53 -16.08 9.57
N GLY A 19 4.29 -16.59 9.48
CA GLY A 19 3.81 -17.73 10.27
C GLY A 19 3.64 -17.44 11.77
N SER A 20 4.13 -16.31 12.26
CA SER A 20 4.12 -15.88 13.65
C SER A 20 3.76 -14.40 13.75
N VAL A 21 2.92 -14.07 14.75
CA VAL A 21 2.47 -12.70 15.05
C VAL A 21 3.65 -11.84 15.48
N GLY A 22 4.50 -12.34 16.37
CA GLY A 22 5.68 -11.63 16.85
C GLY A 22 6.69 -11.35 15.74
N VAL A 23 6.92 -12.31 14.84
CA VAL A 23 7.77 -12.09 13.67
C VAL A 23 7.17 -11.04 12.73
N ALA A 24 5.85 -11.05 12.51
CA ALA A 24 5.18 -10.04 11.69
C ALA A 24 5.38 -8.62 12.26
N PHE A 25 5.26 -8.44 13.59
CA PHE A 25 5.54 -7.15 14.23
C PHE A 25 7.00 -6.71 14.07
N ILE A 26 7.96 -7.63 14.24
CA ILE A 26 9.38 -7.34 14.01
C ILE A 26 9.62 -6.86 12.58
N LEU A 27 9.03 -7.54 11.57
CA LEU A 27 9.15 -7.15 10.16
C LEU A 27 8.58 -5.75 9.92
N TRP A 28 7.44 -5.41 10.52
CA TRP A 28 6.88 -4.06 10.46
C TRP A 28 7.79 -2.99 11.08
N ILE A 29 8.38 -3.27 12.24
CA ILE A 29 9.31 -2.35 12.91
C ILE A 29 10.56 -2.14 12.05
N ILE A 30 11.14 -3.22 11.51
CA ILE A 30 12.31 -3.12 10.63
C ILE A 30 11.97 -2.31 9.38
N GLY A 31 10.84 -2.57 8.74
CA GLY A 31 10.39 -1.80 7.58
C GLY A 31 10.15 -0.33 7.90
N ALA A 32 9.59 -0.01 9.06
CA ALA A 32 9.41 1.36 9.52
C ALA A 32 10.76 2.08 9.73
N LEU A 33 11.77 1.41 10.28
CA LEU A 33 13.13 1.96 10.45
C LEU A 33 13.82 2.22 9.11
N ILE A 34 13.69 1.30 8.15
CA ILE A 34 14.22 1.47 6.79
C ILE A 34 13.54 2.66 6.11
N ALA A 35 12.20 2.73 6.17
CA ALA A 35 11.43 3.84 5.61
C ALA A 35 11.77 5.18 6.28
N PHE A 36 11.97 5.19 7.60
CA PHE A 36 12.38 6.38 8.34
C PHE A 36 13.76 6.89 7.91
N THR A 37 14.72 5.97 7.72
CA THR A 37 16.05 6.32 7.21
C THR A 37 15.95 6.93 5.81
N GLY A 38 15.13 6.35 4.93
CA GLY A 38 14.83 6.95 3.63
C GLY A 38 14.22 8.35 3.76
N ALA A 39 13.23 8.53 4.64
CA ALA A 39 12.58 9.81 4.88
C ALA A 39 13.57 10.90 5.31
N ILE A 40 14.58 10.58 6.13
CA ILE A 40 15.64 11.54 6.50
C ILE A 40 16.40 12.02 5.25
N VAL A 41 16.76 11.12 4.34
CA VAL A 41 17.42 11.48 3.07
C VAL A 41 16.54 12.41 2.24
N TYR A 42 15.23 12.14 2.15
CA TYR A 42 14.30 13.02 1.46
C TYR A 42 14.13 14.38 2.15
N ILE A 43 14.21 14.44 3.48
CA ILE A 43 14.17 15.70 4.23
C ILE A 43 15.41 16.55 3.90
N GLU A 44 16.60 15.94 3.87
CA GLU A 44 17.84 16.62 3.51
C GLU A 44 17.78 17.15 2.06
N LEU A 45 17.36 16.32 1.11
CA LEU A 45 17.18 16.74 -0.28
C LEU A 45 16.10 17.80 -0.46
N GLY A 46 14.98 17.67 0.26
CA GLY A 46 13.85 18.61 0.19
C GLY A 46 14.17 19.98 0.79
N THR A 47 14.96 20.02 1.86
CA THR A 47 15.43 21.27 2.47
C THR A 47 16.58 21.90 1.69
N GLY A 48 17.49 21.08 1.13
CA GLY A 48 18.60 21.56 0.30
C GLY A 48 18.19 22.02 -1.10
N LEU A 49 17.11 21.45 -1.67
CA LEU A 49 16.59 21.79 -3.01
C LEU A 49 15.09 22.08 -2.94
N PRO A 50 14.68 23.25 -2.43
CA PRO A 50 13.26 23.62 -2.25
C PRO A 50 12.58 24.00 -3.58
N ARG A 51 12.49 23.04 -4.50
CA ARG A 51 11.84 23.18 -5.81
C ARG A 51 10.74 22.13 -5.98
N SER A 52 9.61 22.56 -6.50
CA SER A 52 8.50 21.66 -6.86
C SER A 52 8.93 20.69 -7.96
N GLY A 53 8.86 19.38 -7.68
CA GLY A 53 9.24 18.31 -8.61
C GLY A 53 9.87 17.07 -7.97
N GLY A 54 10.15 17.09 -6.66
CA GLY A 54 10.58 15.91 -5.90
C GLY A 54 11.81 15.22 -6.48
N GLU A 55 11.76 13.88 -6.57
CA GLU A 55 12.84 13.01 -7.06
C GLU A 55 13.39 13.43 -8.42
N LYS A 56 12.51 13.83 -9.34
CA LYS A 56 12.90 14.29 -10.68
C LYS A 56 13.86 15.48 -10.59
N ASN A 57 13.60 16.43 -9.70
CA ASN A 57 14.47 17.59 -9.51
C ASN A 57 15.77 17.23 -8.77
N TYR A 58 15.71 16.31 -7.80
CA TYR A 58 16.89 15.86 -7.08
C TYR A 58 17.87 15.17 -8.03
N LEU A 59 17.37 14.27 -8.87
CA LEU A 59 18.15 13.58 -9.89
C LEU A 59 18.69 14.55 -10.95
N GLU A 60 17.90 15.53 -11.38
CA GLU A 60 18.33 16.52 -12.38
C GLU A 60 19.42 17.45 -11.83
N PHE A 61 19.43 17.70 -10.51
CA PHE A 61 20.50 18.44 -9.85
C PHE A 61 21.83 17.66 -9.83
N MET A 62 21.78 16.34 -9.57
CA MET A 62 22.94 15.45 -9.51
C MET A 62 23.49 15.10 -10.91
N TYR A 63 22.61 14.76 -11.84
CA TYR A 63 22.97 14.32 -13.20
C TYR A 63 22.63 15.39 -14.22
N ARG A 64 23.58 16.30 -14.44
CA ARG A 64 23.39 17.48 -15.30
C ARG A 64 23.60 17.23 -16.78
N ARG A 65 24.23 16.11 -17.17
CA ARG A 65 24.54 15.78 -18.57
C ARG A 65 24.23 14.31 -18.88
N PRO A 66 23.73 14.00 -20.09
CA PRO A 66 23.27 14.94 -21.13
C PRO A 66 21.95 15.64 -20.72
N ARG A 67 21.69 16.80 -21.32
CA ARG A 67 20.49 17.60 -21.02
C ARG A 67 19.25 16.75 -21.31
N PHE A 68 18.26 16.81 -20.42
CA PHE A 68 17.00 16.05 -20.46
C PHE A 68 17.08 14.54 -20.16
N LEU A 69 18.26 13.95 -19.94
CA LEU A 69 18.36 12.51 -19.65
C LEU A 69 17.44 12.10 -18.48
N ILE A 70 17.59 12.77 -17.34
CA ILE A 70 16.79 12.48 -16.14
C ILE A 70 15.31 12.72 -16.37
N SER A 71 14.94 13.81 -17.05
CA SER A 71 13.54 14.10 -17.35
C SER A 71 12.91 12.99 -18.20
N CYS A 72 13.63 12.50 -19.22
CA CYS A 72 13.17 11.41 -20.07
C CYS A 72 13.09 10.08 -19.32
N VAL A 73 14.15 9.71 -18.59
CA VAL A 73 14.21 8.45 -17.82
C VAL A 73 13.14 8.43 -16.74
N PHE A 74 12.96 9.52 -16.00
CA PHE A 74 11.94 9.62 -14.97
C PHE A 74 10.52 9.58 -15.56
N SER A 75 10.28 10.27 -16.69
CA SER A 75 8.99 10.20 -17.37
C SER A 75 8.69 8.78 -17.87
N ALA A 76 9.68 8.11 -18.47
CA ALA A 76 9.56 6.73 -18.90
C ALA A 76 9.30 5.80 -17.70
N TYR A 77 10.01 5.99 -16.58
CA TYR A 77 9.76 5.25 -15.35
C TYR A 77 8.32 5.42 -14.89
N VAL A 78 7.84 6.66 -14.70
CA VAL A 78 6.47 6.92 -14.22
C VAL A 78 5.40 6.35 -15.16
N LEU A 79 5.59 6.45 -16.48
CA LEU A 79 4.63 5.93 -17.46
C LEU A 79 4.65 4.41 -17.60
N LEU A 80 5.81 3.78 -17.46
CA LEU A 80 5.99 2.33 -17.63
C LEU A 80 5.88 1.57 -16.31
N THR A 81 5.70 2.26 -15.18
CA THR A 81 5.60 1.59 -13.88
C THR A 81 4.34 0.72 -13.84
N ARG A 82 4.56 -0.58 -13.60
CA ARG A 82 3.51 -1.61 -13.55
C ARG A 82 2.44 -1.36 -12.47
N THR A 83 2.74 -0.57 -11.45
CA THR A 83 1.86 -0.35 -10.28
C THR A 83 0.53 0.31 -10.66
N GLN A 84 0.51 1.25 -11.60
CA GLN A 84 -0.74 1.85 -12.10
C GLN A 84 -1.66 0.80 -12.73
N ALA A 85 -1.11 -0.06 -13.59
CA ALA A 85 -1.87 -1.13 -14.23
C ALA A 85 -2.42 -2.10 -13.18
N ALA A 86 -1.59 -2.54 -12.23
CA ALA A 86 -2.02 -3.43 -11.14
C ALA A 86 -3.16 -2.82 -10.30
N ASN A 87 -3.03 -1.57 -9.89
CA ASN A 87 -4.04 -0.88 -9.09
C ASN A 87 -5.37 -0.73 -9.85
N SER A 88 -5.31 -0.40 -11.14
CA SER A 88 -6.52 -0.30 -11.98
C SER A 88 -7.23 -1.64 -12.19
N THR A 89 -6.49 -2.75 -12.27
CA THR A 89 -7.09 -4.09 -12.36
C THR A 89 -7.78 -4.50 -11.08
N VAL A 90 -7.18 -4.21 -9.92
CA VAL A 90 -7.81 -4.45 -8.62
C VAL A 90 -9.08 -3.61 -8.45
N PHE A 91 -9.05 -2.34 -8.88
CA PHE A 91 -10.25 -1.50 -8.93
C PHE A 91 -11.34 -2.11 -9.82
N GLY A 92 -10.99 -2.57 -11.03
CA GLY A 92 -11.93 -3.20 -11.94
C GLY A 92 -12.59 -4.45 -11.35
N GLU A 93 -11.80 -5.31 -10.71
CA GLU A 93 -12.29 -6.50 -10.01
C GLU A 93 -13.27 -6.14 -8.88
N TYR A 94 -12.94 -5.16 -8.04
CA TYR A 94 -13.84 -4.71 -6.96
C TYR A 94 -15.13 -4.07 -7.47
N VAL A 95 -15.08 -3.26 -8.54
CA VAL A 95 -16.28 -2.65 -9.11
C VAL A 95 -17.21 -3.71 -9.71
N LEU A 96 -16.67 -4.71 -10.41
CA LEU A 96 -17.47 -5.80 -10.96
C LEU A 96 -18.15 -6.61 -9.85
N HIS A 97 -17.42 -6.92 -8.78
CA HIS A 97 -18.00 -7.55 -7.59
C HIS A 97 -19.09 -6.69 -6.94
N ALA A 98 -18.88 -5.39 -6.80
CA ALA A 98 -19.87 -4.46 -6.24
C ALA A 98 -21.14 -4.38 -7.09
N LEU A 99 -21.02 -4.52 -8.41
CA LEU A 99 -22.14 -4.55 -9.36
C LEU A 99 -22.75 -5.95 -9.52
N SER A 100 -22.28 -6.96 -8.76
CA SER A 100 -22.71 -8.36 -8.89
C SER A 100 -22.54 -8.92 -10.30
N LEU A 101 -21.51 -8.46 -11.02
CA LEU A 101 -21.13 -8.96 -12.35
C LEU A 101 -20.00 -9.97 -12.23
N ASP A 102 -19.97 -10.94 -13.15
CA ASP A 102 -18.91 -11.95 -13.21
C ASP A 102 -17.57 -11.32 -13.65
N PRO A 103 -16.51 -11.40 -12.82
CA PRO A 103 -15.23 -10.76 -13.08
C PRO A 103 -14.39 -11.60 -14.08
N SER A 104 -14.83 -11.65 -15.34
CA SER A 104 -14.01 -12.23 -16.40
C SER A 104 -12.74 -11.40 -16.64
N GLN A 105 -11.66 -12.05 -17.08
CA GLN A 105 -10.38 -11.38 -17.39
C GLN A 105 -10.56 -10.21 -18.36
N PHE A 106 -11.47 -10.35 -19.32
CA PHE A 106 -11.77 -9.28 -20.27
C PHE A 106 -12.48 -8.11 -19.58
N ASN A 107 -13.52 -8.39 -18.78
CA ASN A 107 -14.29 -7.36 -18.08
C ASN A 107 -13.43 -6.57 -17.08
N ILE A 108 -12.56 -7.26 -16.33
CA ILE A 108 -11.63 -6.61 -15.39
C ILE A 108 -10.71 -5.64 -16.16
N ARG A 109 -10.11 -6.09 -17.26
CA ARG A 109 -9.20 -5.26 -18.07
C ARG A 109 -9.91 -4.09 -18.73
N ALA A 110 -11.15 -4.29 -19.20
CA ALA A 110 -11.96 -3.21 -19.76
C ALA A 110 -12.28 -2.15 -18.70
N ALA A 111 -12.73 -2.56 -17.50
CA ALA A 111 -13.00 -1.65 -16.39
C ALA A 111 -11.72 -0.92 -15.93
N ALA A 112 -10.59 -1.63 -15.84
CA ALA A 112 -9.29 -1.05 -15.51
C ALA A 112 -8.86 0.01 -16.54
N PHE A 113 -8.99 -0.28 -17.83
CA PHE A 113 -8.69 0.66 -18.92
C PHE A 113 -9.57 1.91 -18.84
N LEU A 114 -10.89 1.74 -18.69
CA LEU A 114 -11.83 2.85 -18.54
C LEU A 114 -11.48 3.74 -17.32
N CYS A 115 -11.12 3.12 -16.20
CA CYS A 115 -10.68 3.83 -15.00
C CYS A 115 -9.41 4.66 -15.25
N LEU A 116 -8.39 4.07 -15.89
CA LEU A 116 -7.16 4.79 -16.23
C LEU A 116 -7.43 5.94 -17.21
N THR A 117 -8.24 5.71 -18.23
CA THR A 117 -8.64 6.73 -19.21
C THR A 117 -9.37 7.88 -18.52
N PHE A 118 -10.33 7.58 -17.64
CA PHE A 118 -11.03 8.58 -16.84
C PHE A 118 -10.06 9.41 -15.99
N CYS A 119 -9.17 8.75 -15.24
CA CYS A 119 -8.18 9.43 -14.40
C CYS A 119 -7.25 10.32 -15.24
N PHE A 120 -6.78 9.83 -16.39
CA PHE A 120 -5.93 10.59 -17.30
C PHE A 120 -6.62 11.87 -17.78
N PHE A 121 -7.87 11.77 -18.26
CA PHE A 121 -8.62 12.95 -18.70
C PHE A 121 -8.97 13.90 -17.56
N MET A 122 -9.37 13.39 -16.41
CA MET A 122 -9.69 14.21 -15.24
C MET A 122 -8.47 15.03 -14.80
N HIS A 123 -7.31 14.39 -14.63
CA HIS A 123 -6.09 15.08 -14.22
C HIS A 123 -5.50 15.96 -15.34
N GLY A 124 -5.71 15.62 -16.62
CA GLY A 124 -5.21 16.39 -17.76
C GLY A 124 -6.04 17.62 -18.10
N ILE A 125 -7.38 17.56 -17.98
CA ILE A 125 -8.30 18.65 -18.38
C ILE A 125 -8.66 19.52 -17.18
N VAL A 126 -8.97 18.93 -16.03
CA VAL A 126 -9.43 19.66 -14.83
C VAL A 126 -8.60 19.24 -13.60
N PRO A 127 -7.32 19.66 -13.51
CA PRO A 127 -6.43 19.23 -12.43
C PRO A 127 -6.97 19.55 -11.02
N THR A 128 -7.70 20.66 -10.87
CA THR A 128 -8.30 21.06 -9.59
C THR A 128 -9.37 20.08 -9.10
N LEU A 129 -10.13 19.47 -10.01
CA LEU A 129 -11.09 18.41 -9.68
C LEU A 129 -10.34 17.14 -9.27
N GLY A 130 -9.30 16.76 -10.03
CA GLY A 130 -8.45 15.61 -9.68
C GLY A 130 -7.86 15.72 -8.27
N LEU A 131 -7.36 16.90 -7.89
CA LEU A 131 -6.86 17.16 -6.54
C LEU A 131 -7.94 17.02 -5.46
N ARG A 132 -9.16 17.52 -5.71
CA ARG A 132 -10.28 17.38 -4.76
C ARG A 132 -10.67 15.91 -4.57
N VAL A 133 -10.84 15.17 -5.67
CA VAL A 133 -11.17 13.73 -5.62
C VAL A 133 -10.09 12.96 -4.87
N GLN A 134 -8.81 13.21 -5.17
CA GLN A 134 -7.69 12.55 -4.49
C GLN A 134 -7.66 12.85 -2.99
N ASN A 135 -7.90 14.10 -2.59
CA ASN A 135 -7.95 14.47 -1.17
C ASN A 135 -9.12 13.80 -0.44
N THR A 136 -10.30 13.74 -1.07
CA THR A 136 -11.46 13.06 -0.49
C THR A 136 -11.22 11.55 -0.32
N LEU A 137 -10.69 10.89 -1.35
CA LEU A 137 -10.33 9.46 -1.28
C LEU A 137 -9.21 9.18 -0.28
N GLY A 138 -8.24 10.09 -0.16
CA GLY A 138 -7.18 10.02 0.83
C GLY A 138 -7.72 10.10 2.25
N LEU A 139 -8.64 11.04 2.51
CA LEU A 139 -9.28 11.18 3.81
C LEU A 139 -10.14 9.95 4.15
N SER A 140 -10.94 9.43 3.21
CA SER A 140 -11.73 8.23 3.46
C SER A 140 -10.87 7.01 3.76
N LYS A 141 -9.72 6.88 3.08
CA LYS A 141 -8.74 5.82 3.35
C LYS A 141 -8.25 5.88 4.80
N LEU A 142 -7.89 7.06 5.29
CA LEU A 142 -7.44 7.27 6.66
C LEU A 142 -8.55 6.96 7.67
N LEU A 143 -9.78 7.42 7.43
CA LEU A 143 -10.92 7.14 8.31
C LEU A 143 -11.19 5.64 8.44
N ILE A 144 -11.17 4.88 7.34
CA ILE A 144 -11.37 3.43 7.35
C ILE A 144 -10.23 2.74 8.13
N LEU A 145 -8.97 3.13 7.91
CA LEU A 145 -7.84 2.57 8.65
C LEU A 145 -7.93 2.85 10.14
N SER A 146 -8.28 4.07 10.53
CA SER A 146 -8.52 4.43 11.92
C SER A 146 -9.67 3.61 12.52
N ALA A 147 -10.77 3.44 11.80
CA ALA A 147 -11.90 2.63 12.26
C ALA A 147 -11.50 1.15 12.49
N ILE A 148 -10.75 0.56 11.56
CA ILE A 148 -10.23 -0.81 11.70
C ILE A 148 -9.32 -0.90 12.94
N ALA A 149 -8.34 -0.01 13.08
CA ALA A 149 -7.41 -0.01 14.22
C ALA A 149 -8.14 0.18 15.56
N MET A 150 -9.05 1.15 15.65
CA MET A 150 -9.85 1.40 16.85
C MET A 150 -10.76 0.22 17.18
N SER A 151 -11.41 -0.40 16.19
CA SER A 151 -12.27 -1.56 16.43
C SER A 151 -11.48 -2.75 17.02
N GLY A 152 -10.26 -2.99 16.55
CA GLY A 152 -9.36 -3.99 17.11
C GLY A 152 -8.94 -3.68 18.55
N LEU A 153 -8.59 -2.42 18.83
CA LEU A 153 -8.22 -1.97 20.18
C LEU A 153 -9.39 -2.05 21.18
N LEU A 154 -10.60 -1.65 20.76
CA LEU A 154 -11.80 -1.73 21.59
C LEU A 154 -12.20 -3.18 21.88
N CYS A 155 -12.04 -4.07 20.89
CA CYS A 155 -12.23 -5.51 21.07
C CYS A 155 -11.21 -6.09 22.06
N LEU A 156 -9.93 -5.67 21.97
CA LEU A 156 -8.89 -6.10 22.90
C LEU A 156 -9.15 -5.58 24.33
N ALA A 157 -9.66 -4.37 24.46
CA ALA A 157 -10.05 -3.76 25.73
C ALA A 157 -11.38 -4.29 26.30
N GLN A 158 -12.02 -5.26 25.63
CA GLN A 158 -13.28 -5.89 26.05
C GLN A 158 -14.44 -4.89 26.24
N VAL A 159 -14.48 -3.83 25.43
CA VAL A 159 -15.54 -2.81 25.51
C VAL A 159 -16.88 -3.42 25.06
N PRO A 160 -17.98 -3.26 25.83
CA PRO A 160 -19.29 -3.80 25.46
C PRO A 160 -19.73 -3.35 24.06
N GLY A 161 -20.13 -4.30 23.21
CA GLY A 161 -20.53 -4.05 21.82
C GLY A 161 -19.41 -4.20 20.78
N PHE A 162 -18.15 -4.29 21.20
CA PHE A 162 -17.01 -4.58 20.33
C PHE A 162 -16.46 -5.97 20.65
N SER A 163 -17.01 -6.99 20.01
CA SER A 163 -16.53 -8.38 20.12
C SER A 163 -16.48 -9.02 18.75
N VAL A 164 -15.56 -9.97 18.57
CA VAL A 164 -15.54 -10.84 17.39
C VAL A 164 -16.86 -11.61 17.33
N ASP A 165 -17.48 -11.64 16.16
CA ASP A 165 -18.70 -12.39 15.92
C ASP A 165 -18.42 -13.88 16.22
N LYS A 166 -19.36 -14.55 16.91
CA LYS A 166 -19.24 -15.96 17.34
C LYS A 166 -19.02 -16.93 16.18
N LYS A 167 -19.29 -16.51 14.94
CA LYS A 167 -18.97 -17.27 13.73
C LYS A 167 -17.46 -17.42 13.50
N TYR A 168 -16.65 -16.50 14.02
CA TYR A 168 -15.21 -16.48 13.86
C TYR A 168 -14.52 -16.81 15.19
N GLU A 169 -13.37 -17.49 15.11
CA GLU A 169 -12.55 -17.75 16.28
C GLU A 169 -11.94 -16.45 16.79
N SER A 170 -12.15 -16.15 18.08
CA SER A 170 -11.55 -14.98 18.73
C SER A 170 -10.02 -15.14 18.76
N PRO A 171 -9.26 -14.25 18.11
CA PRO A 171 -7.81 -14.35 18.09
C PRO A 171 -7.25 -14.01 19.48
N ASP A 172 -6.45 -14.93 20.03
CA ASP A 172 -5.75 -14.77 21.31
C ASP A 172 -4.25 -14.54 21.08
N ASN A 173 -3.95 -13.62 20.17
CA ASN A 173 -2.62 -13.46 19.57
C ASN A 173 -1.60 -12.78 20.49
N PHE A 174 -2.02 -12.20 21.62
CA PHE A 174 -1.18 -11.41 22.52
C PHE A 174 -0.76 -12.16 23.79
N THR A 175 -1.10 -13.44 23.93
CA THR A 175 -0.53 -14.29 24.98
C THR A 175 0.90 -14.70 24.62
N SER A 176 1.78 -14.81 25.62
CA SER A 176 3.22 -15.11 25.39
C SER A 176 3.44 -16.38 24.55
N THR A 177 2.56 -17.38 24.69
CA THR A 177 2.63 -18.64 23.95
C THR A 177 2.18 -18.49 22.49
N LYS A 178 1.05 -17.81 22.23
CA LYS A 178 0.51 -17.64 20.87
C LYS A 178 1.21 -16.55 20.08
N PHE A 179 1.78 -15.55 20.75
CA PHE A 179 2.47 -14.44 20.08
C PHE A 179 3.70 -14.93 19.29
N TRP A 180 4.39 -15.95 19.81
CA TRP A 180 5.57 -16.54 19.15
C TRP A 180 5.29 -17.89 18.48
N GLU A 181 4.03 -18.33 18.45
CA GLU A 181 3.63 -19.58 17.79
C GLU A 181 3.98 -19.52 16.29
N GLY A 182 4.52 -20.61 15.74
CA GLY A 182 4.96 -20.68 14.34
C GLY A 182 6.32 -20.02 14.03
N THR A 183 7.00 -19.39 15.01
CA THR A 183 8.31 -18.75 14.78
C THR A 183 9.38 -19.76 14.33
N GLY A 184 9.34 -20.99 14.85
CA GLY A 184 10.28 -22.05 14.47
C GLY A 184 10.10 -22.57 13.04
N GLU A 185 8.94 -22.33 12.43
CA GLU A 185 8.60 -22.76 11.06
C GLU A 185 8.89 -21.64 10.03
N THR A 186 9.31 -20.47 10.50
CA THR A 186 9.60 -19.31 9.64
C THR A 186 10.89 -19.54 8.85
N SER A 187 10.76 -19.83 7.55
CA SER A 187 11.93 -19.95 6.67
C SER A 187 12.58 -18.60 6.37
N SER A 188 13.87 -18.60 6.02
CA SER A 188 14.57 -17.38 5.58
C SER A 188 13.91 -16.73 4.35
N ASN A 189 13.35 -17.54 3.45
CA ASN A 189 12.61 -17.06 2.28
C ASN A 189 11.34 -16.29 2.72
N ALA A 190 10.61 -16.83 3.70
CA ALA A 190 9.45 -16.18 4.30
C ALA A 190 9.79 -14.81 4.91
N LEU A 191 10.92 -14.69 5.61
CA LEU A 191 11.38 -13.41 6.16
C LEU A 191 11.70 -12.39 5.07
N VAL A 192 12.41 -12.79 4.02
CA VAL A 192 12.75 -11.91 2.90
C VAL A 192 11.49 -11.46 2.16
N THR A 193 10.56 -12.38 1.90
CA THR A 193 9.29 -12.09 1.26
C THR A 193 8.41 -11.18 2.12
N GLY A 194 8.35 -11.45 3.43
CA GLY A 194 7.63 -10.62 4.39
C GLY A 194 8.19 -9.20 4.46
N LEU A 195 9.52 -9.04 4.56
CA LEU A 195 10.16 -7.73 4.55
C LEU A 195 9.96 -6.99 3.22
N PHE A 196 10.03 -7.69 2.09
CA PHE A 196 9.73 -7.13 0.79
C PHE A 196 8.30 -6.57 0.74
N ASN A 197 7.31 -7.34 1.21
CA ASN A 197 5.90 -6.91 1.28
C ASN A 197 5.64 -5.76 2.28
N VAL A 198 6.51 -5.57 3.27
CA VAL A 198 6.43 -4.40 4.17
C VAL A 198 6.90 -3.13 3.45
N LEU A 199 7.94 -3.25 2.61
CA LEU A 199 8.58 -2.12 1.92
C LEU A 199 7.89 -1.73 0.60
N TRP A 200 7.19 -2.67 -0.05
CA TRP A 200 6.65 -2.54 -1.41
C TRP A 200 5.22 -3.07 -1.54
#